data_AF-A0A523WC13-F1
#
_entry.id   AF-A0A523WC13-F1
#
_cell.length_a   1.000
_cell.length_b   1.000
_cell.length_c   1.000
_cell.angle_alpha   90.00
_cell.angle_beta   90.00
_cell.angle_gamma   90.00
#
_symmetry.space_group_name_H-M   'P 1'
#
loop_
_entity.id
_entity.type
_entity.pdbx_description
1 polymer ?
#
loop_
_entity_poly.entity_id
_entity_poly.type
_entity_poly.pdbx_seq_one_letter_code
_entity_poly.pdbx_strand_id
1 'polypeptide(L)'
;PRTALLSPFDNLICDRKRTEQLFDFHFRFEVYLPKNKRKYGCYVMPILHGDRFIGRIDPVMDRKQKQLTIKAVYAQPDASVTKETGHLVASAIRELGAFLGAEKIVYSHRAPSRWKSVLRQEEQS
;
A
#
# COMPACT_ATOMS: atom_id res chain seq x y z
N PRO A 1 -7.63 -2.80 -15.38
CA PRO A 1 -7.92 -1.59 -14.56
C PRO A 1 -6.62 -1.04 -13.96
N ARG A 2 -6.45 0.29 -13.86
CA ARG A 2 -5.23 0.89 -13.30
C ARG A 2 -5.22 0.71 -11.76
N THR A 3 -4.05 0.41 -11.21
CA THR A 3 -3.80 0.40 -9.76
C THR A 3 -2.83 1.51 -9.41
N ALA A 4 -3.13 2.31 -8.40
CA ALA A 4 -2.28 3.39 -7.93
C ALA A 4 -2.17 3.39 -6.41
N LEU A 5 -1.03 3.87 -5.92
CA LEU A 5 -0.78 4.10 -4.50
C LEU A 5 -0.95 5.59 -4.22
N LEU A 6 -1.90 5.93 -3.37
CA LEU A 6 -2.16 7.34 -3.06
C LEU A 6 -1.30 7.79 -1.89
N SER A 7 -0.78 9.01 -1.98
CA SER A 7 -0.16 9.68 -0.85
C SER A 7 -1.20 9.89 0.26
N PRO A 8 -0.84 9.81 1.54
CA PRO A 8 -1.72 10.24 2.63
C PRO A 8 -2.16 11.71 2.52
N PHE A 9 -1.45 12.51 1.71
CA PHE A 9 -1.73 13.92 1.43
C PHE A 9 -2.41 14.16 0.08
N ASP A 10 -2.80 13.10 -0.64
CA ASP A 10 -3.54 13.23 -1.88
C ASP A 10 -4.91 13.90 -1.61
N ASN A 11 -5.35 14.81 -2.49
CA ASN A 11 -6.62 15.52 -2.34
C ASN A 11 -7.82 14.55 -2.20
N LEU A 12 -7.76 13.38 -2.84
CA LEU A 12 -8.80 12.36 -2.76
C LEU A 12 -8.91 11.72 -1.35
N ILE A 13 -7.85 11.80 -0.56
CA ILE A 13 -7.71 11.19 0.78
C ILE A 13 -7.75 12.26 1.89
N CYS A 14 -7.32 13.49 1.59
CA CYS A 14 -7.22 14.57 2.56
C CYS A 14 -8.59 14.97 3.11
N ASP A 15 -9.62 15.02 2.26
CA ASP A 15 -11.02 15.18 2.69
C ASP A 15 -11.61 13.84 3.16
N ARG A 16 -11.26 13.46 4.39
CA ARG A 16 -11.61 12.16 4.99
C ARG A 16 -13.11 11.90 5.02
N LYS A 17 -13.92 12.94 5.27
CA LYS A 17 -15.38 12.82 5.35
C LYS A 17 -15.95 12.46 3.99
N ARG A 18 -15.46 13.11 2.94
CA ARG A 18 -15.86 12.81 1.57
C ARG A 18 -15.36 11.46 1.09
N THR A 19 -14.11 11.08 1.42
CA THR A 19 -13.57 9.75 1.08
C THR A 19 -14.40 8.63 1.71
N GLU A 20 -14.77 8.78 2.98
CA GLU A 20 -15.60 7.80 3.69
C GLU A 20 -17.00 7.70 3.06
N GLN A 21 -17.63 8.84 2.75
CA GLN A 21 -18.96 8.85 2.14
C GLN A 21 -19.01 8.26 0.72
N LEU A 22 -17.98 8.50 -0.09
CA LEU A 22 -17.95 8.07 -1.49
C LEU A 22 -17.44 6.65 -1.68
N PHE A 23 -16.53 6.18 -0.82
CA PHE A 23 -15.79 4.94 -1.05
C PHE A 23 -15.87 3.94 0.10
N ASP A 24 -16.62 4.24 1.18
CA ASP A 24 -16.66 3.44 2.41
C ASP A 24 -15.25 3.11 2.96
N PHE A 25 -14.31 4.04 2.73
CA PHE A 25 -12.90 3.87 3.04
C PHE A 25 -12.47 4.79 4.17
N HIS A 26 -12.48 4.24 5.39
CA HIS A 26 -12.02 4.97 6.56
C HIS A 26 -10.47 5.02 6.59
N PHE A 27 -9.90 6.19 6.30
CA PHE A 27 -8.47 6.45 6.32
C PHE A 27 -8.06 7.33 7.51
N ARG A 28 -7.05 6.89 8.27
CA ARG A 28 -6.41 7.70 9.30
C ARG A 28 -4.90 7.71 9.06
N PHE A 29 -4.33 8.91 9.05
CA PHE A 29 -2.89 9.07 9.00
C PHE A 29 -2.31 8.91 10.41
N GLU A 30 -1.62 7.80 10.64
CA GLU A 30 -1.22 7.34 11.98
C GLU A 30 0.24 7.71 12.34
N VAL A 31 0.91 8.55 11.55
CA VAL A 31 2.32 8.91 11.76
C VAL A 31 2.60 9.47 13.16
N TYR A 32 1.65 10.25 13.69
CA TYR A 32 1.74 10.91 15.00
C TYR A 32 1.37 10.00 16.16
N LEU A 33 0.83 8.81 15.92
CA LEU A 33 0.51 7.86 16.97
C LEU A 33 1.79 7.14 17.44
N PRO A 34 1.93 6.85 18.74
CA PRO A 34 2.94 5.93 19.23
C PRO A 34 2.82 4.57 18.53
N LYS A 35 3.95 3.87 18.32
CA LYS A 35 4.01 2.62 17.52
C LYS A 35 2.98 1.56 17.96
N ASN A 36 2.71 1.44 19.26
CA ASN A 36 1.77 0.48 19.83
C ASN A 36 0.29 0.87 19.66
N LYS A 37 -0.02 2.11 19.28
CA LYS A 37 -1.39 2.58 18.99
C LYS A 37 -1.72 2.60 17.50
N ARG A 38 -0.78 2.25 16.63
CA ARG A 38 -0.97 2.21 15.17
C ARG A 38 -1.72 0.95 14.78
N LYS A 39 -2.74 1.07 13.94
CA LYS A 39 -3.49 -0.05 13.38
C LYS A 39 -2.84 -0.58 12.11
N TYR A 40 -2.36 0.31 11.25
CA TYR A 40 -1.88 -0.06 9.92
C TYR A 40 -0.41 0.22 9.69
N GLY A 41 0.13 1.32 10.23
CA GLY A 41 1.52 1.68 9.95
C GLY A 41 1.84 3.13 10.23
N CYS A 42 3.06 3.55 9.87
CA CYS A 42 3.51 4.92 10.11
C CYS A 42 3.16 5.85 8.93
N TYR A 43 3.36 5.36 7.70
CA TYR A 43 3.15 6.14 6.49
C TYR A 43 2.35 5.31 5.49
N VAL A 44 1.08 5.12 5.82
CA VAL A 44 0.21 4.20 5.09
C VAL A 44 -0.28 4.85 3.81
N MET A 45 -0.11 4.15 2.68
CA MET A 45 -0.59 4.58 1.37
C MET A 45 -1.80 3.71 0.95
N PRO A 46 -2.97 4.31 0.66
CA PRO A 46 -4.12 3.61 0.10
C PRO A 46 -3.82 3.00 -1.28
N ILE A 47 -4.39 1.83 -1.55
CA ILE A 47 -4.36 1.17 -2.85
C ILE A 47 -5.70 1.47 -3.55
N LEU A 48 -5.67 2.32 -4.58
CA LEU A 48 -6.81 2.58 -5.45
C LEU A 48 -6.71 1.69 -6.68
N HIS A 49 -7.75 0.90 -6.95
CA HIS A 49 -7.83 0.02 -8.10
C HIS A 49 -9.11 0.32 -8.89
N GLY A 50 -8.95 0.88 -10.09
CA GLY A 50 -10.06 1.50 -10.81
C GLY A 50 -10.64 2.66 -9.98
N ASP A 51 -11.85 2.46 -9.49
CA ASP A 51 -12.65 3.38 -8.69
C ASP A 51 -12.80 2.95 -7.22
N ARG A 52 -12.14 1.87 -6.79
CA ARG A 52 -12.29 1.29 -5.45
C ARG A 52 -11.00 1.25 -4.65
N PHE A 53 -11.09 1.57 -3.36
CA PHE A 53 -9.98 1.32 -2.44
C PHE A 53 -9.97 -0.15 -2.04
N ILE A 54 -9.00 -0.90 -2.55
CA ILE A 54 -8.91 -2.35 -2.29
C ILE A 54 -7.98 -2.68 -1.11
N GLY A 55 -7.26 -1.69 -0.58
CA GLY A 55 -6.31 -1.95 0.48
C GLY A 55 -5.41 -0.78 0.84
N ARG A 56 -4.33 -1.11 1.56
CA ARG A 56 -3.32 -0.16 2.05
C ARG A 56 -1.95 -0.85 2.12
N ILE A 57 -0.87 -0.08 1.96
CA ILE A 57 0.50 -0.53 2.21
C ILE A 57 1.19 0.34 3.27
N ASP A 58 2.14 -0.20 4.02
CA ASP A 58 3.05 0.55 4.92
C ASP A 58 4.49 0.55 4.37
N PRO A 59 4.80 1.40 3.38
CA PRO A 59 6.13 1.52 2.80
C PRO A 59 7.09 2.31 3.70
N VAL A 60 8.36 1.92 3.70
CA VAL A 60 9.46 2.64 4.32
C VAL A 60 10.64 2.66 3.38
N MET A 61 11.06 3.84 2.96
CA MET A 61 12.22 4.04 2.11
C MET A 61 13.46 4.32 2.96
N ASP A 62 14.45 3.44 2.90
CA ASP A 62 15.82 3.73 3.33
C ASP A 62 16.57 4.38 2.17
N ARG A 63 16.81 5.69 2.28
CA ARG A 63 17.51 6.46 1.24
C ARG A 63 19.01 6.19 1.18
N LYS A 64 19.63 5.73 2.27
CA LYS A 64 21.07 5.40 2.29
C LYS A 64 21.32 4.07 1.58
N GLN A 65 20.47 3.09 1.83
CA GLN A 65 20.55 1.77 1.19
C GLN A 65 19.77 1.67 -0.12
N LYS A 66 19.09 2.74 -0.53
CA LYS A 66 18.17 2.78 -1.68
C LYS A 66 17.19 1.59 -1.65
N GLN A 67 16.62 1.31 -0.49
CA GLN A 67 15.76 0.14 -0.27
C GLN A 67 14.35 0.57 0.14
N LEU A 68 13.35 0.12 -0.61
CA LEU A 68 11.95 0.27 -0.25
C LEU A 68 11.46 -0.99 0.48
N THR A 69 11.22 -0.87 1.78
CA THR A 69 10.64 -1.95 2.58
C THR A 69 9.12 -1.80 2.68
N ILE A 70 8.37 -2.81 2.27
CA ILE A 70 6.92 -2.90 2.45
C ILE A 70 6.61 -3.67 3.74
N LYS A 71 6.40 -2.94 4.84
CA LYS A 71 6.20 -3.50 6.18
C LYS A 71 4.89 -4.24 6.37
N ALA A 72 3.89 -3.94 5.55
CA ALA A 72 2.64 -4.67 5.51
C ALA A 72 1.84 -4.29 4.26
N VAL A 73 1.03 -5.23 3.81
CA VAL A 73 -0.07 -5.00 2.86
C VAL A 73 -1.36 -5.45 3.51
N TYR A 74 -2.38 -4.61 3.49
CA TYR A 74 -3.71 -4.87 4.04
C TYR A 74 -4.74 -4.80 2.91
N ALA A 75 -5.56 -5.83 2.78
CA ALA A 75 -6.75 -5.76 1.92
C ALA A 75 -7.93 -5.17 2.70
N GLN A 76 -8.87 -4.53 1.99
CA GLN A 76 -10.20 -4.30 2.55
C GLN A 76 -10.97 -5.62 2.68
N PRO A 77 -11.97 -5.71 3.58
CA PRO A 77 -12.84 -6.87 3.70
C PRO A 77 -13.55 -7.26 2.38
N ASP A 78 -13.91 -6.27 1.57
CA ASP A 78 -14.64 -6.42 0.31
C ASP A 78 -13.73 -6.42 -0.94
N ALA A 79 -12.42 -6.42 -0.74
CA ALA A 79 -11.46 -6.41 -1.83
C ALA A 79 -11.45 -7.73 -2.59
N SER A 80 -11.38 -7.65 -3.92
CA SER A 80 -11.13 -8.82 -4.76
C SER A 80 -9.67 -9.26 -4.60
N VAL A 81 -9.40 -10.23 -3.71
CA VAL A 81 -8.05 -10.75 -3.47
C VAL A 81 -7.77 -11.91 -4.45
N THR A 82 -7.39 -11.56 -5.67
CA THR A 82 -6.96 -12.49 -6.74
C THR A 82 -5.46 -12.42 -6.97
N LYS A 83 -4.88 -13.36 -7.74
CA LYS A 83 -3.48 -13.26 -8.16
C LYS A 83 -3.26 -12.07 -9.09
N GLU A 84 -4.20 -11.85 -10.01
CA GLU A 84 -4.16 -10.73 -10.95
C GLU A 84 -4.10 -9.37 -10.24
N THR A 85 -5.01 -9.12 -9.29
CA THR A 85 -4.97 -7.90 -8.46
C THR A 85 -3.66 -7.82 -7.67
N GLY A 86 -3.14 -8.94 -7.19
CA GLY A 86 -1.82 -9.03 -6.56
C GLY A 86 -0.68 -8.55 -7.47
N HIS A 87 -0.66 -8.95 -8.75
CA HIS A 87 0.34 -8.49 -9.72
C HIS A 87 0.24 -6.99 -10.00
N LEU A 88 -0.99 -6.47 -10.07
CA LEU A 88 -1.19 -5.04 -10.30
C LEU A 88 -0.78 -4.20 -9.08
N VAL A 89 -1.02 -4.69 -7.86
CA VAL A 89 -0.51 -4.08 -6.63
C VAL A 89 1.02 -4.12 -6.60
N ALA A 90 1.63 -5.25 -6.97
CA ALA A 90 3.08 -5.38 -7.07
C ALA A 90 3.67 -4.37 -8.07
N SER A 91 3.03 -4.21 -9.24
CA SER A 91 3.44 -3.22 -10.24
C SER A 91 3.41 -1.80 -9.69
N ALA A 92 2.33 -1.41 -9.01
CA ALA A 92 2.22 -0.09 -8.40
C ALA A 92 3.29 0.15 -7.32
N ILE A 93 3.67 -0.90 -6.57
CA ILE A 93 4.79 -0.83 -5.60
C ILE A 93 6.13 -0.65 -6.31
N ARG A 94 6.37 -1.32 -7.45
CA ARG A 94 7.58 -1.10 -8.26
C ARG A 94 7.65 0.31 -8.82
N GLU A 95 6.54 0.84 -9.32
CA GLU A 95 6.45 2.23 -9.78
C GLU A 95 6.78 3.22 -8.66
N LEU A 96 6.27 3.00 -7.44
CA LEU A 96 6.64 3.78 -6.27
C LEU A 96 8.15 3.65 -5.95
N GLY A 97 8.69 2.43 -6.00
CA GLY A 97 10.11 2.18 -5.81
C GLY A 97 10.98 2.97 -6.79
N ALA A 98 10.66 2.90 -8.08
CA ALA A 98 11.34 3.64 -9.13
C ALA A 98 11.23 5.16 -8.91
N PHE A 99 10.05 5.67 -8.59
CA PHE A 99 9.83 7.08 -8.28
C PHE A 99 10.65 7.57 -7.07
N LEU A 100 10.81 6.73 -6.04
CA LEU A 100 11.60 7.06 -4.85
C LEU A 100 13.11 6.81 -5.02
N GLY A 101 13.54 6.23 -6.14
CA GLY A 101 14.93 5.87 -6.40
C GLY A 101 15.41 4.63 -5.64
N ALA A 102 14.51 3.68 -5.35
CA ALA A 102 14.86 2.41 -4.75
C ALA A 102 15.49 1.46 -5.78
N GLU A 103 16.62 0.85 -5.43
CA GLU A 103 17.29 -0.21 -6.19
C GLU A 103 16.81 -1.60 -5.76
N LYS A 104 16.25 -1.71 -4.56
CA LYS A 104 15.70 -2.96 -4.04
C LYS A 104 14.36 -2.74 -3.34
N ILE A 105 13.45 -3.68 -3.54
CA ILE A 105 12.19 -3.76 -2.81
C ILE A 105 12.22 -5.02 -1.93
N VAL A 106 11.85 -4.86 -0.67
CA VAL A 106 11.78 -5.96 0.31
C VAL A 106 10.39 -5.97 0.92
N TYR A 107 9.75 -7.13 1.01
CA TYR A 107 8.45 -7.28 1.62
C TYR A 107 8.60 -7.97 2.98
N SER A 108 7.76 -7.55 3.91
CA SER A 108 7.61 -8.27 5.17
C SER A 108 6.65 -9.47 5.02
N HIS A 109 6.50 -10.23 6.09
CA HIS A 109 5.64 -11.41 6.12
C HIS A 109 4.12 -11.11 6.13
N ARG A 110 3.69 -9.84 6.29
CA ARG A 110 2.27 -9.49 6.42
C ARG A 110 1.67 -9.02 5.10
N ALA A 111 0.92 -9.92 4.44
CA ALA A 111 0.08 -9.64 3.28
C ALA A 111 -1.04 -10.69 3.18
N PRO A 112 -2.18 -10.40 2.50
CA PRO A 112 -3.20 -11.40 2.21
C PRO A 112 -2.60 -12.60 1.46
N SER A 113 -3.01 -13.83 1.79
CA SER A 113 -2.36 -15.07 1.33
C SER A 113 -2.15 -15.12 -0.19
N ARG A 114 -3.16 -14.74 -0.98
CA ARG A 114 -3.11 -14.73 -2.45
C ARG A 114 -2.24 -13.63 -3.04
N TRP A 115 -2.13 -12.47 -2.40
CA TRP A 115 -1.18 -11.43 -2.81
C TRP A 115 0.24 -11.80 -2.37
N LYS A 116 0.39 -12.40 -1.18
CA LYS A 116 1.67 -12.81 -0.61
C LYS A 116 2.44 -13.80 -1.48
N SER A 117 1.77 -14.65 -2.27
CA SER A 117 2.46 -15.51 -3.23
C SER A 117 3.07 -14.71 -4.38
N VAL A 118 2.35 -13.70 -4.86
CA VAL A 118 2.78 -12.85 -5.97
C VAL A 118 3.89 -11.90 -5.54
N LEU A 119 3.69 -11.18 -4.42
CA LEU A 119 4.65 -10.22 -3.89
C LEU A 119 6.02 -10.86 -3.56
N ARG A 120 6.03 -12.16 -3.21
CA ARG A 120 7.27 -12.90 -2.95
C ARG A 120 8.01 -13.35 -4.22
N GLN A 121 7.30 -13.62 -5.31
CA GLN A 121 7.96 -13.91 -6.60
C GLN A 121 8.71 -12.67 -7.11
N GLU A 122 8.20 -11.49 -6.78
CA GLU A 122 8.75 -10.19 -7.16
C GLU A 122 9.95 -9.73 -6.29
N GLU A 123 10.27 -10.42 -5.19
CA GLU A 123 11.50 -10.15 -4.41
C GLU A 123 12.78 -10.64 -5.08
N GLN A 124 12.63 -11.55 -6.05
CA GLN A 124 13.71 -12.35 -6.62
C GLN A 124 14.02 -12.00 -8.08
N SER A 125 13.29 -11.04 -8.66
CA SER A 125 13.52 -10.46 -10.00
C SER A 125 14.08 -9.06 -9.87
#